data_AF-A0A960R683-F1
#
_entry.id   AF-A0A960R683-F1
#
_cell.length_a   1.000
_cell.length_b   1.000
_cell.length_c   1.000
_cell.angle_alpha   90.00
_cell.angle_beta   90.00
_cell.angle_gamma   90.00
#
_symmetry.space_group_name_H-M   'P 1'
#
loop_
_entity.id
_entity.type
_entity.pdbx_description
1 polymer ?
#
loop_
_entity_poly.entity_id
_entity_poly.type
_entity_poly.pdbx_seq_one_letter_code
_entity_poly.pdbx_strand_id
1 'polypeptide(L)'
;MARGSRATALWLAMLGGFGILLTVAWWRSSRSEGACDPVSDGSVAKTGIFDQPILSAAERDDAALTVFTDFRDWIEANQGSTEGLKEGLRLARSRREAMYDLIATDPRAALEQALSPAERASLPEPVAALVERRVGGRGDFFVIGATPAPGGPKPAEAIFRRLEVGGETFRAYVFGRRHGNDTKLGIPVDGVAVDDRVALAEAPLRPLLAGESESEFPPATPVALGPHVVVAPEGPGPVFVSGGELLRFCCDEHAQAWAAAQVAAESTAGPNLPIGALDDTGSGTTTGGSDIGLSSWTEGLKDILVIRADFPDLTGEPVTPTGATMNAAFLTNKISNEVGPFYDEASYGKTALSLSAANVTPVLRMPTAAQTYAANDSLTQLRIDALAAAETAGYDTGSYDRIYLVFTHIGPSRYSNSQFTWAGVGLIGGSFMWINGYFDLRVAGHEMGHTYGLRHANLWQIPGGSSNPVDLSGSSTEYGDWFDMMGDGPSSASTQPDYFNPWFMNRLDWMANQSIQTVTTGGTYRLFRYDHRNANQSNTLAL
;
A
#
# COMPACT_ATOMS: atom_id res chain seq x y z
N MET A 1 -28.95 -33.52 46.80
CA MET A 1 -29.26 -33.60 48.24
C MET A 1 -27.97 -33.90 49.00
N ALA A 2 -27.82 -33.28 50.18
CA ALA A 2 -26.83 -33.52 51.24
C ALA A 2 -25.36 -33.05 51.03
N ARG A 3 -25.04 -31.99 51.78
CA ARG A 3 -23.70 -31.55 52.22
C ARG A 3 -23.08 -32.56 53.19
N GLY A 4 -21.75 -32.52 53.37
CA GLY A 4 -21.13 -33.09 54.56
C GLY A 4 -19.60 -33.01 54.59
N SER A 5 -19.08 -32.06 55.34
CA SER A 5 -17.68 -31.91 55.74
C SER A 5 -17.24 -32.98 56.76
N ARG A 6 -15.93 -33.21 56.91
CA ARG A 6 -15.19 -33.08 58.20
C ARG A 6 -13.71 -33.46 58.10
N ALA A 7 -12.89 -32.62 58.72
CA ALA A 7 -11.49 -32.83 59.05
C ALA A 7 -11.34 -33.34 60.50
N THR A 8 -10.24 -34.05 60.80
CA THR A 8 -9.56 -34.19 62.12
C THR A 8 -8.34 -35.10 61.88
N ALA A 9 -7.08 -34.68 62.05
CA ALA A 9 -6.29 -34.25 63.22
C ALA A 9 -5.34 -35.37 63.72
N LEU A 10 -4.06 -35.00 63.78
CA LEU A 10 -2.84 -35.76 64.11
C LEU A 10 -2.83 -36.41 65.51
N TRP A 11 -2.02 -37.47 65.67
CA TRP A 11 -1.25 -37.76 66.89
C TRP A 11 0.17 -38.30 66.59
N LEU A 12 1.13 -37.65 67.25
CA LEU A 12 2.32 -38.12 67.97
C LEU A 12 3.57 -38.73 67.31
N ALA A 13 4.70 -38.22 67.83
CA ALA A 13 6.09 -38.57 67.60
C ALA A 13 6.65 -39.55 68.65
N MET A 14 7.70 -40.29 68.30
CA MET A 14 8.79 -40.69 69.21
C MET A 14 10.12 -40.87 68.44
N LEU A 15 11.20 -40.56 69.17
CA LEU A 15 12.60 -40.38 68.77
C LEU A 15 13.41 -41.67 68.65
N GLY A 16 14.50 -41.60 67.87
CA GLY A 16 15.65 -42.51 67.93
C GLY A 16 16.66 -42.20 66.83
N GLY A 17 17.76 -41.51 67.16
CA GLY A 17 18.75 -41.00 66.19
C GLY A 17 19.93 -41.93 65.91
N PHE A 18 20.67 -41.61 64.84
CA PHE A 18 22.13 -41.67 64.74
C PHE A 18 22.55 -40.77 63.56
N GLY A 19 23.47 -39.84 63.82
CA GLY A 19 23.76 -38.72 62.93
C GLY A 19 24.84 -38.99 61.89
N ILE A 20 24.87 -38.12 60.87
CA ILE A 20 26.04 -37.69 60.08
C ILE A 20 25.78 -36.23 59.68
N LEU A 21 26.80 -35.38 59.84
CA LEU A 21 26.82 -33.95 59.52
C LEU A 21 26.48 -33.69 58.04
N LEU A 22 25.48 -32.84 57.78
CA LEU A 22 25.19 -32.24 56.48
C LEU A 22 25.31 -30.72 56.59
N THR A 23 26.26 -30.16 55.85
CA THR A 23 26.39 -28.72 55.58
C THR A 23 25.13 -28.19 54.90
N VAL A 24 24.44 -27.26 55.56
CA VAL A 24 23.34 -26.48 54.98
C VAL A 24 23.96 -25.33 54.18
N ALA A 25 23.96 -25.44 52.85
CA ALA A 25 24.14 -24.31 51.95
C ALA A 25 22.76 -23.94 51.38
N TRP A 26 22.31 -22.74 51.70
CA TRP A 26 21.18 -22.07 51.06
C TRP A 26 21.49 -21.90 49.56
N TRP A 27 20.75 -22.60 48.69
CA TRP A 27 20.83 -22.38 47.25
C TRP A 27 19.85 -21.27 46.86
N ARG A 28 20.39 -20.08 46.56
CA ARG A 28 19.74 -19.10 45.70
C ARG A 28 19.67 -19.70 44.29
N SER A 29 18.48 -20.04 43.80
CA SER A 29 18.30 -20.24 42.35
C SER A 29 18.34 -18.86 41.69
N SER A 30 19.47 -18.52 41.09
CA SER A 30 19.62 -17.41 40.16
C SER A 30 18.54 -17.52 39.07
N ARG A 31 17.77 -16.43 38.87
CA ARG A 31 17.10 -16.20 37.59
C ARG A 31 18.21 -16.14 36.54
N SER A 32 18.25 -17.14 35.66
CA SER A 32 19.00 -17.02 34.42
C SER A 32 18.30 -15.95 33.59
N GLU A 33 18.99 -14.84 33.36
CA GLU A 33 18.73 -13.95 32.24
C GLU A 33 18.65 -14.83 30.99
N GLY A 34 17.50 -14.84 30.32
CA GLY A 34 17.29 -15.60 29.09
C GLY A 34 18.15 -15.00 27.98
N ALA A 35 19.40 -15.45 27.90
CA ALA A 35 20.23 -15.24 26.72
C ALA A 35 19.55 -15.87 25.51
N CYS A 36 19.71 -15.24 24.35
CA CYS A 36 19.21 -15.75 23.07
C CYS A 36 19.94 -17.05 22.72
N ASP A 37 19.43 -18.19 23.18
CA ASP A 37 19.83 -19.49 22.65
C ASP A 37 19.02 -19.74 21.37
N PRO A 38 19.67 -19.88 20.20
CA PRO A 38 18.98 -20.18 18.97
C PRO A 38 18.38 -21.59 19.08
N VAL A 39 17.04 -21.68 19.02
CA VAL A 39 16.38 -22.95 18.78
C VAL A 39 16.75 -23.36 17.36
N SER A 40 17.71 -24.28 17.26
CA SER A 40 18.07 -24.94 16.02
C SER A 40 16.98 -25.94 15.66
N ASP A 41 15.91 -25.46 15.01
CA ASP A 41 15.12 -26.32 14.14
C ASP A 41 15.64 -26.18 12.71
N GLY A 42 15.99 -27.30 12.12
CA GLY A 42 16.58 -27.39 10.80
C GLY A 42 15.56 -27.05 9.72
N SER A 43 16.05 -26.39 8.66
CA SER A 43 15.38 -26.15 7.37
C SER A 43 14.44 -24.95 7.25
N VAL A 44 14.99 -23.74 7.33
CA VAL A 44 14.51 -22.60 6.53
C VAL A 44 15.74 -21.87 5.97
N ALA A 45 15.74 -21.58 4.66
CA ALA A 45 16.80 -20.83 4.01
C ALA A 45 16.93 -19.42 4.62
N LYS A 46 18.13 -19.09 5.12
CA LYS A 46 18.50 -17.76 5.59
C LYS A 46 18.66 -16.82 4.40
N THR A 47 17.61 -16.11 4.05
CA THR A 47 17.74 -14.83 3.35
C THR A 47 16.93 -13.83 4.16
N GLY A 48 17.62 -13.05 5.00
CA GLY A 48 16.97 -12.04 5.84
C GLY A 48 16.35 -10.94 4.98
N ILE A 49 15.42 -10.16 5.54
CA ILE A 49 14.87 -8.94 4.92
C ILE A 49 16.00 -7.95 4.55
N PHE A 50 17.18 -8.10 5.16
CA PHE A 50 18.37 -7.29 4.90
C PHE A 50 19.36 -7.88 3.89
N ASP A 51 19.17 -9.12 3.43
CA ASP A 51 20.09 -9.84 2.54
C ASP A 51 19.30 -10.48 1.38
N GLN A 52 18.95 -9.69 0.36
CA GLN A 52 18.41 -10.24 -0.89
C GLN A 52 19.28 -9.87 -2.10
N PRO A 53 19.55 -10.83 -3.02
CA PRO A 53 20.49 -10.65 -4.11
C PRO A 53 19.99 -9.68 -5.19
N ILE A 54 20.97 -9.02 -5.80
CA ILE A 54 20.84 -8.12 -6.96
C ILE A 54 20.29 -8.93 -8.16
N LEU A 55 19.07 -8.61 -8.61
CA LEU A 55 18.67 -8.95 -9.99
C LEU A 55 19.59 -8.17 -10.93
N SER A 56 20.14 -8.90 -11.91
CA SER A 56 21.27 -8.49 -12.75
C SER A 56 21.13 -7.06 -13.26
N ALA A 57 22.21 -6.28 -13.05
CA ALA A 57 22.42 -4.97 -13.62
C ALA A 57 22.09 -4.96 -15.12
N ALA A 58 20.91 -4.45 -15.47
CA ALA A 58 20.71 -3.85 -16.78
C ALA A 58 21.77 -2.76 -16.94
N GLU A 59 22.35 -2.66 -18.14
CA GLU A 59 23.50 -1.80 -18.45
C GLU A 59 23.33 -0.41 -17.82
N ARG A 60 24.03 -0.22 -16.71
CA ARG A 60 24.01 1.01 -15.93
C ARG A 60 24.64 2.09 -16.79
N ASP A 61 23.99 3.25 -16.87
CA ASP A 61 24.63 4.41 -17.48
C ASP A 61 25.72 4.89 -16.51
N ASP A 62 26.95 4.39 -16.70
CA ASP A 62 28.10 4.69 -15.85
C ASP A 62 28.30 6.21 -15.69
N ALA A 63 27.92 7.01 -16.68
CA ALA A 63 27.99 8.47 -16.65
C ALA A 63 26.97 9.12 -15.69
N ALA A 64 25.82 8.50 -15.44
CA ALA A 64 24.86 9.00 -14.46
C ALA A 64 25.37 8.77 -13.03
N LEU A 65 26.12 7.69 -12.79
CA LEU A 65 26.69 7.36 -11.49
C LEU A 65 27.92 8.23 -11.12
N THR A 66 28.66 8.73 -12.11
CA THR A 66 29.82 9.62 -11.84
C THR A 66 29.40 10.91 -11.16
N VAL A 67 28.23 11.48 -11.48
CA VAL A 67 27.72 12.72 -10.86
C VAL A 67 27.60 12.59 -9.34
N PHE A 68 27.18 11.42 -8.84
CA PHE A 68 27.06 11.18 -7.40
C PHE A 68 28.42 11.02 -6.72
N THR A 69 29.39 10.44 -7.43
CA THR A 69 30.77 10.28 -6.95
C THR A 69 31.50 11.62 -6.92
N ASP A 70 31.43 12.41 -8.01
CA ASP A 70 32.03 13.75 -8.10
C ASP A 70 31.54 14.66 -6.96
N PHE A 71 30.25 14.58 -6.61
CA PHE A 71 29.70 15.36 -5.51
C PHE A 71 30.25 14.91 -4.14
N ARG A 72 30.39 13.59 -3.90
CA ARG A 72 30.98 13.08 -2.64
C ARG A 72 32.46 13.42 -2.53
N ASP A 73 33.22 13.32 -3.62
CA ASP A 73 34.63 13.74 -3.66
C ASP A 73 34.78 15.22 -3.30
N TRP A 74 33.84 16.07 -3.76
CA TRP A 74 33.81 17.48 -3.38
C TRP A 74 33.49 17.70 -1.89
N ILE A 75 32.59 16.93 -1.29
CA ILE A 75 32.30 16.97 0.16
C ILE A 75 33.59 16.64 0.95
N GLU A 76 34.27 15.55 0.58
CA GLU A 76 35.49 15.09 1.25
C GLU A 76 36.65 16.09 1.12
N ALA A 77 36.75 16.78 -0.02
CA ALA A 77 37.76 17.80 -0.25
C ALA A 77 37.58 19.08 0.60
N ASN A 78 36.45 19.23 1.32
CA ASN A 78 36.14 20.28 2.29
C ASN A 78 36.56 21.71 1.85
N GLN A 79 35.95 22.21 0.77
CA GLN A 79 36.39 23.45 0.14
C GLN A 79 35.65 24.68 0.65
N GLY A 80 36.00 25.14 1.87
CA GLY A 80 35.49 26.38 2.49
C GLY A 80 35.88 27.70 1.79
N SER A 81 36.30 27.67 0.52
CA SER A 81 36.62 28.84 -0.29
C SER A 81 35.43 29.27 -1.15
N THR A 82 35.41 30.53 -1.59
CA THR A 82 34.37 31.03 -2.50
C THR A 82 34.29 30.25 -3.81
N GLU A 83 35.42 29.84 -4.38
CA GLU A 83 35.45 29.00 -5.59
C GLU A 83 34.97 27.57 -5.29
N GLY A 84 35.33 27.02 -4.13
CA GLY A 84 34.82 25.75 -3.64
C GLY A 84 33.30 25.72 -3.49
N LEU A 85 32.72 26.81 -2.99
CA LEU A 85 31.26 26.96 -2.89
C LEU A 85 30.59 27.05 -4.26
N LYS A 86 31.16 27.78 -5.23
CA LYS A 86 30.62 27.84 -6.60
C LYS A 86 30.62 26.46 -7.25
N GLU A 87 31.70 25.71 -7.07
CA GLU A 87 31.80 24.36 -7.59
C GLU A 87 30.80 23.42 -6.91
N GLY A 88 30.66 23.52 -5.58
CA GLY A 88 29.64 22.77 -4.83
C GLY A 88 28.21 23.04 -5.31
N LEU A 89 27.88 24.30 -5.61
CA LEU A 89 26.59 24.68 -6.17
C LEU A 89 26.39 24.10 -7.58
N ARG A 90 27.44 24.04 -8.40
CA ARG A 90 27.38 23.43 -9.74
C ARG A 90 27.11 21.94 -9.63
N LEU A 91 27.91 21.23 -8.82
CA LEU A 91 27.79 19.78 -8.62
C LEU A 91 26.46 19.41 -7.95
N ALA A 92 25.98 20.19 -6.97
CA ALA A 92 24.68 19.96 -6.35
C ALA A 92 23.51 20.05 -7.33
N ARG A 93 23.55 21.00 -8.29
CA ARG A 93 22.53 21.09 -9.34
C ARG A 93 22.54 19.86 -10.24
N SER A 94 23.72 19.44 -10.70
CA SER A 94 23.86 18.22 -11.50
C SER A 94 23.39 16.98 -10.73
N ARG A 95 23.75 16.85 -9.45
CA ARG A 95 23.30 15.77 -8.57
C ARG A 95 21.78 15.78 -8.42
N ARG A 96 21.17 16.94 -8.20
CA ARG A 96 19.71 17.08 -8.04
C ARG A 96 18.96 16.60 -9.28
N GLU A 97 19.40 17.01 -10.47
CA GLU A 97 18.83 16.56 -11.74
C GLU A 97 18.98 15.04 -11.91
N ALA A 98 20.19 14.51 -11.70
CA ALA A 98 20.45 13.07 -11.78
C ALA A 98 19.62 12.27 -10.75
N MET A 99 19.50 12.76 -9.51
CA MET A 99 18.69 12.12 -8.46
C MET A 99 17.19 12.17 -8.77
N TYR A 100 16.70 13.28 -9.34
CA TYR A 100 15.28 13.41 -9.74
C TYR A 100 14.88 12.34 -10.77
N ASP A 101 15.76 12.07 -11.74
CA ASP A 101 15.55 11.03 -12.74
C ASP A 101 15.78 9.63 -12.17
N LEU A 102 16.83 9.44 -11.36
CA LEU A 102 17.15 8.17 -10.74
C LEU A 102 16.04 7.68 -9.81
N ILE A 103 15.40 8.57 -9.05
CA ILE A 103 14.22 8.23 -8.23
C ILE A 103 13.13 7.56 -9.08
N ALA A 104 12.92 8.04 -10.31
CA ALA A 104 11.87 7.52 -11.17
C ALA A 104 12.24 6.22 -11.89
N THR A 105 13.52 6.07 -12.27
CA THR A 105 14.01 4.96 -13.10
C THR A 105 14.55 3.79 -12.27
N ASP A 106 15.24 4.07 -11.16
CA ASP A 106 15.78 3.08 -10.23
C ASP A 106 15.74 3.61 -8.78
N PRO A 107 14.57 3.55 -8.11
CA PRO A 107 14.42 4.04 -6.74
C PRO A 107 15.29 3.28 -5.73
N ARG A 108 15.75 2.06 -6.04
CA ARG A 108 16.72 1.34 -5.19
C ARG A 108 18.07 2.03 -5.27
N ALA A 109 18.58 2.25 -6.48
CA ALA A 109 19.84 2.97 -6.67
C ALA A 109 19.78 4.41 -6.12
N ALA A 110 18.64 5.10 -6.24
CA ALA A 110 18.47 6.42 -5.65
C ALA A 110 18.70 6.43 -4.13
N LEU A 111 18.19 5.42 -3.40
CA LEU A 111 18.42 5.27 -1.96
C LEU A 111 19.87 4.89 -1.64
N GLU A 112 20.49 4.02 -2.46
CA GLU A 112 21.91 3.67 -2.31
C GLU A 112 22.83 4.88 -2.54
N GLN A 113 22.45 5.80 -3.43
CA GLN A 113 23.21 7.01 -3.71
C GLN A 113 22.96 8.15 -2.73
N ALA A 114 21.91 8.09 -1.92
CA ALA A 114 21.50 9.15 -1.00
C ALA A 114 22.61 9.59 -0.04
N LEU A 115 22.69 10.90 0.24
CA LEU A 115 23.57 11.42 1.28
C LEU A 115 23.11 10.95 2.66
N SER A 116 24.07 10.50 3.48
CA SER A 116 23.86 10.28 4.89
C SER A 116 23.55 11.60 5.63
N PRO A 117 22.85 11.54 6.78
CA PRO A 117 22.63 12.71 7.62
C PRO A 117 23.93 13.45 8.00
N ALA A 118 25.03 12.73 8.24
CA ALA A 118 26.34 13.31 8.48
C ALA A 118 26.88 14.09 7.27
N GLU A 119 26.85 13.52 6.08
CA GLU A 119 27.29 14.20 4.85
C GLU A 119 26.44 15.44 4.61
N ARG A 120 25.11 15.33 4.71
CA ARG A 120 24.19 16.44 4.50
C ARG A 120 24.41 17.58 5.52
N ALA A 121 24.65 17.25 6.79
CA ALA A 121 24.94 18.24 7.85
C ALA A 121 26.27 18.97 7.64
N SER A 122 27.21 18.38 6.89
CA SER A 122 28.49 19.00 6.55
C SER A 122 28.40 20.06 5.43
N LEU A 123 27.28 20.09 4.68
CA LEU A 123 27.10 20.95 3.53
C LEU A 123 26.86 22.41 3.93
N PRO A 124 27.40 23.39 3.17
CA PRO A 124 26.93 24.77 3.25
C PRO A 124 25.43 24.86 2.93
N GLU A 125 24.70 25.72 3.64
CA GLU A 125 23.24 25.84 3.51
C GLU A 125 22.73 26.02 2.07
N PRO A 126 23.35 26.86 1.21
CA PRO A 126 22.92 27.00 -0.19
C PRO A 126 23.08 25.72 -1.03
N VAL A 127 23.99 24.84 -0.64
CA VAL A 127 24.23 23.54 -1.30
C VAL A 127 23.26 22.50 -0.76
N ALA A 128 23.06 22.46 0.56
CA ALA A 128 22.11 21.57 1.23
C ALA A 128 20.66 21.79 0.75
N ALA A 129 20.30 23.03 0.39
CA ALA A 129 18.99 23.39 -0.16
C ALA A 129 18.73 22.83 -1.57
N LEU A 130 19.77 22.40 -2.30
CA LEU A 130 19.64 21.90 -3.67
C LEU A 130 19.58 20.37 -3.73
N VAL A 131 20.17 19.66 -2.77
CA VAL A 131 20.29 18.19 -2.80
C VAL A 131 19.12 17.51 -2.10
N GLU A 132 18.96 16.20 -2.35
CA GLU A 132 17.86 15.39 -1.84
C GLU A 132 17.75 15.41 -0.31
N ARG A 133 16.51 15.39 0.19
CA ARG A 133 16.24 15.33 1.63
C ARG A 133 15.65 13.98 2.01
N ARG A 134 15.86 13.58 3.26
CA ARG A 134 15.19 12.43 3.83
C ARG A 134 13.70 12.73 4.02
N VAL A 135 12.87 11.75 3.72
CA VAL A 135 11.43 11.76 4.00
C VAL A 135 11.12 10.47 4.76
N GLY A 136 10.54 10.59 5.95
CA GLY A 136 10.21 9.43 6.77
C GLY A 136 9.18 9.79 7.83
N GLY A 137 8.46 8.79 8.31
CA GLY A 137 7.35 8.97 9.23
C GLY A 137 6.28 7.92 9.03
N ARG A 138 5.12 8.12 9.67
CA ARG A 138 3.89 7.44 9.28
C ARG A 138 3.21 8.22 8.17
N GLY A 139 2.87 7.54 7.10
CA GLY A 139 2.26 8.16 5.92
C GLY A 139 1.26 7.26 5.23
N ASP A 140 0.48 7.89 4.37
CA ASP A 140 -0.52 7.23 3.53
C ASP A 140 0.08 6.99 2.15
N PHE A 141 0.17 5.73 1.77
CA PHE A 141 0.66 5.26 0.49
C PHE A 141 -0.52 4.92 -0.40
N PHE A 142 -0.74 5.73 -1.43
CA PHE A 142 -1.83 5.56 -2.38
C PHE A 142 -1.34 4.90 -3.66
N VAL A 143 -2.07 3.88 -4.11
CA VAL A 143 -1.88 3.24 -5.41
C VAL A 143 -3.12 3.54 -6.23
N ILE A 144 -2.94 4.09 -7.43
CA ILE A 144 -4.03 4.71 -8.19
C ILE A 144 -4.08 4.04 -9.57
N GLY A 145 -5.25 3.53 -9.94
CA GLY A 145 -5.57 3.08 -11.30
C GLY A 145 -6.38 4.14 -12.05
N ALA A 146 -6.23 4.21 -13.38
CA ALA A 146 -6.76 5.32 -14.17
C ALA A 146 -7.42 4.87 -15.48
N THR A 147 -8.75 4.79 -15.51
CA THR A 147 -9.47 4.40 -16.73
C THR A 147 -9.41 5.51 -17.81
N PRO A 148 -8.97 5.19 -19.04
CA PRO A 148 -8.97 6.16 -20.14
C PRO A 148 -10.37 6.67 -20.46
N ALA A 149 -10.47 7.90 -20.96
CA ALA A 149 -11.73 8.39 -21.51
C ALA A 149 -12.17 7.52 -22.71
N PRO A 150 -13.49 7.26 -22.90
CA PRO A 150 -13.98 6.50 -24.05
C PRO A 150 -13.47 7.07 -25.39
N GLY A 151 -12.75 6.24 -26.16
CA GLY A 151 -12.14 6.63 -27.44
C GLY A 151 -10.97 7.61 -27.34
N GLY A 152 -10.52 7.95 -26.13
CA GLY A 152 -9.36 8.77 -25.86
C GLY A 152 -8.05 7.97 -25.86
N PRO A 153 -6.88 8.65 -25.89
CA PRO A 153 -5.60 7.98 -25.69
C PRO A 153 -5.53 7.37 -24.28
N LYS A 154 -4.80 6.26 -24.14
CA LYS A 154 -4.49 5.70 -22.82
C LYS A 154 -3.68 6.73 -22.00
N PRO A 155 -3.89 6.83 -20.68
CA PRO A 155 -3.09 7.70 -19.84
C PRO A 155 -1.61 7.29 -19.89
N ALA A 156 -0.70 8.26 -19.75
CA ALA A 156 0.74 8.02 -19.80
C ALA A 156 1.20 7.05 -18.69
N GLU A 157 0.55 7.11 -17.52
CA GLU A 157 0.72 6.16 -16.41
C GLU A 157 -0.65 5.60 -16.05
N ALA A 158 -0.88 4.32 -16.32
CA ALA A 158 -2.14 3.66 -15.97
C ALA A 158 -2.20 3.34 -14.47
N ILE A 159 -1.07 2.92 -13.88
CA ILE A 159 -0.93 2.75 -12.43
C ILE A 159 0.20 3.63 -11.92
N PHE A 160 -0.13 4.55 -11.01
CA PHE A 160 0.83 5.45 -10.37
C PHE A 160 0.62 5.49 -8.86
N ARG A 161 1.57 6.10 -8.15
CA ARG A 161 1.60 6.10 -6.69
C ARG A 161 1.77 7.51 -6.14
N ARG A 162 1.14 7.76 -5.00
CA ARG A 162 1.30 8.99 -4.22
C ARG A 162 1.64 8.64 -2.77
N LEU A 163 2.42 9.49 -2.13
CA LEU A 163 2.71 9.41 -0.70
C LEU A 163 2.28 10.70 -0.03
N GLU A 164 1.47 10.61 1.00
CA GLU A 164 1.18 11.72 1.92
C GLU A 164 1.87 11.45 3.26
N VAL A 165 2.83 12.30 3.63
CA VAL A 165 3.61 12.15 4.87
C VAL A 165 4.08 13.51 5.36
N GLY A 166 3.99 13.75 6.67
CA GLY A 166 4.43 15.02 7.25
C GLY A 166 3.71 16.26 6.70
N GLY A 167 2.49 16.12 6.17
CA GLY A 167 1.73 17.20 5.52
C GLY A 167 2.13 17.50 4.08
N GLU A 168 3.03 16.72 3.49
CA GLU A 168 3.48 16.87 2.10
C GLU A 168 2.98 15.73 1.22
N THR A 169 2.83 15.99 -0.08
CA THR A 169 2.44 14.99 -1.09
C THR A 169 3.55 14.80 -2.11
N PHE A 170 3.87 13.54 -2.43
CA PHE A 170 4.86 13.17 -3.42
C PHE A 170 4.31 12.18 -4.45
N ARG A 171 4.87 12.21 -5.66
CA ARG A 171 4.90 11.07 -6.58
C ARG A 171 5.86 10.02 -6.01
N ALA A 172 5.35 8.86 -5.68
CA ALA A 172 6.13 7.82 -5.01
C ALA A 172 6.64 6.77 -6.01
N TYR A 173 7.92 6.45 -5.92
CA TYR A 173 8.57 5.40 -6.68
C TYR A 173 9.08 4.32 -5.74
N VAL A 174 8.83 3.07 -6.12
CA VAL A 174 9.02 1.90 -5.25
C VAL A 174 9.73 0.80 -6.01
N PHE A 175 10.32 -0.12 -5.27
CA PHE A 175 10.92 -1.35 -5.78
C PHE A 175 10.57 -2.53 -4.87
N GLY A 176 10.95 -3.74 -5.29
CA GLY A 176 10.78 -4.96 -4.49
C GLY A 176 9.31 -5.20 -4.14
N ARG A 177 9.06 -5.60 -2.89
CA ARG A 177 7.71 -5.96 -2.41
C ARG A 177 6.68 -4.84 -2.57
N ARG A 178 7.10 -3.57 -2.54
CA ARG A 178 6.17 -2.42 -2.60
C ARG A 178 5.49 -2.25 -3.95
N HIS A 179 5.95 -2.94 -5.00
CA HIS A 179 5.19 -3.03 -6.25
C HIS A 179 3.85 -3.73 -6.07
N GLY A 180 3.81 -4.76 -5.22
CA GLY A 180 2.63 -5.57 -4.94
C GLY A 180 1.69 -4.98 -3.89
N ASN A 181 2.10 -3.92 -3.17
CA ASN A 181 1.22 -3.22 -2.25
C ASN A 181 0.09 -2.53 -3.02
N ASP A 182 -1.10 -2.59 -2.43
CA ASP A 182 -2.23 -1.73 -2.74
C ASP A 182 -2.17 -0.49 -1.82
N THR A 183 -3.20 0.36 -1.86
CA THR A 183 -3.27 1.55 -0.99
C THR A 183 -3.21 1.15 0.48
N LYS A 184 -2.40 1.84 1.28
CA LYS A 184 -2.26 1.63 2.72
C LYS A 184 -2.12 2.94 3.48
N LEU A 185 -2.81 3.04 4.61
CA LEU A 185 -2.85 4.24 5.44
C LEU A 185 -2.02 4.07 6.70
N GLY A 186 -1.34 5.14 7.11
CA GLY A 186 -0.58 5.22 8.36
C GLY A 186 0.59 4.23 8.47
N ILE A 187 1.15 3.77 7.35
CA ILE A 187 2.26 2.81 7.34
C ILE A 187 3.60 3.51 7.61
N PRO A 188 4.59 2.82 8.21
CA PRO A 188 5.93 3.36 8.31
C PRO A 188 6.55 3.48 6.91
N VAL A 189 7.01 4.68 6.59
CA VAL A 189 7.72 5.00 5.35
C VAL A 189 9.07 5.63 5.66
N ASP A 190 10.04 5.33 4.81
CA ASP A 190 11.37 5.93 4.81
C ASP A 190 11.85 6.03 3.37
N GLY A 191 12.52 7.12 3.03
CA GLY A 191 12.93 7.41 1.68
C GLY A 191 13.72 8.70 1.53
N VAL A 192 13.98 9.07 0.28
CA VAL A 192 14.57 10.37 -0.10
C VAL A 192 13.75 11.04 -1.18
N ALA A 193 13.64 12.36 -1.09
CA ALA A 193 12.86 13.16 -2.02
C ALA A 193 13.69 14.28 -2.65
N VAL A 194 13.38 14.54 -3.93
CA VAL A 194 13.75 15.72 -4.68
C VAL A 194 12.49 16.27 -5.30
N ASP A 195 12.17 17.54 -5.00
CA ASP A 195 10.94 18.21 -5.44
C ASP A 195 9.69 17.39 -5.09
N ASP A 196 8.94 16.98 -6.10
CA ASP A 196 7.70 16.23 -6.00
C ASP A 196 7.90 14.71 -6.03
N ARG A 197 9.14 14.20 -6.19
CA ARG A 197 9.41 12.76 -6.31
C ARG A 197 10.05 12.22 -5.05
N VAL A 198 9.62 11.04 -4.62
CA VAL A 198 10.21 10.29 -3.50
C VAL A 198 10.51 8.86 -3.91
N ALA A 199 11.72 8.39 -3.62
CA ALA A 199 12.06 6.96 -3.64
C ALA A 199 11.80 6.37 -2.26
N LEU A 200 11.02 5.31 -2.18
CA LEU A 200 10.64 4.66 -0.92
C LEU A 200 11.39 3.35 -0.70
N ALA A 201 11.96 3.20 0.49
CA ALA A 201 12.61 1.97 0.93
C ALA A 201 11.58 0.84 1.10
N GLU A 202 11.96 -0.39 0.77
CA GLU A 202 11.07 -1.54 0.93
C GLU A 202 10.86 -1.93 2.40
N ALA A 203 11.86 -1.76 3.26
CA ALA A 203 11.77 -2.18 4.64
C ALA A 203 10.86 -1.23 5.46
N PRO A 204 10.05 -1.76 6.41
CA PRO A 204 9.25 -0.94 7.31
C PRO A 204 10.07 -0.32 8.44
N LEU A 205 11.33 -0.72 8.60
CA LEU A 205 12.28 -0.18 9.57
C LEU A 205 13.69 -0.12 8.99
N ARG A 206 14.55 0.69 9.61
CA ARG A 206 15.96 0.84 9.23
C ARG A 206 16.83 1.08 10.46
N PRO A 207 18.13 0.73 10.43
CA PRO A 207 19.04 1.19 11.48
C PRO A 207 19.16 2.72 11.48
N LEU A 208 19.70 3.27 12.57
CA LEU A 208 20.20 4.64 12.60
C LEU A 208 21.28 4.82 11.52
N LEU A 209 21.18 5.89 10.75
CA LEU A 209 22.17 6.22 9.74
C LEU A 209 23.36 6.97 10.35
N ALA A 210 24.47 7.00 9.60
CA ALA A 210 25.63 7.81 9.98
C ALA A 210 25.24 9.28 10.17
N GLY A 211 25.52 9.80 11.37
CA GLY A 211 25.17 11.17 11.78
C GLY A 211 23.86 11.28 12.56
N GLU A 212 23.06 10.22 12.65
CA GLU A 212 21.91 10.17 13.56
C GLU A 212 22.31 9.60 14.92
N SER A 213 21.70 10.13 15.96
CA SER A 213 21.83 9.71 17.35
C SER A 213 20.45 9.48 17.96
N GLU A 214 20.37 8.62 18.98
CA GLU A 214 19.08 8.37 19.65
C GLU A 214 18.46 9.65 20.24
N SER A 215 19.29 10.62 20.62
CA SER A 215 18.82 11.91 21.18
C SER A 215 18.07 12.81 20.18
N GLU A 216 18.14 12.51 18.89
CA GLU A 216 17.40 13.25 17.85
C GLU A 216 15.94 12.78 17.72
N PHE A 217 15.56 11.71 18.40
CA PHE A 217 14.24 11.12 18.37
C PHE A 217 13.60 11.10 19.77
N PRO A 218 12.28 10.92 19.87
CA PRO A 218 11.64 10.54 21.13
C PRO A 218 12.29 9.28 21.72
N PRO A 219 12.23 9.09 23.06
CA PRO A 219 12.75 7.89 23.70
C PRO A 219 12.24 6.62 23.02
N ALA A 220 13.14 5.67 22.77
CA ALA A 220 12.80 4.48 22.00
C ALA A 220 11.68 3.67 22.68
N THR A 221 10.70 3.25 21.91
CA THR A 221 9.68 2.35 22.41
C THR A 221 10.26 0.93 22.49
N PRO A 222 10.22 0.28 23.66
CA PRO A 222 10.61 -1.11 23.79
C PRO A 222 9.59 -2.01 23.09
N VAL A 223 10.03 -2.77 22.09
CA VAL A 223 9.17 -3.73 21.40
C VAL A 223 9.37 -5.11 22.03
N ALA A 224 8.29 -5.72 22.52
CA ALA A 224 8.29 -7.08 23.05
C ALA A 224 7.59 -8.02 22.06
N LEU A 225 8.22 -9.13 21.69
CA LEU A 225 7.61 -10.18 20.88
C LEU A 225 7.75 -11.54 21.58
N GLY A 226 6.63 -12.21 21.83
CA GLY A 226 6.61 -13.49 22.52
C GLY A 226 7.17 -13.41 23.95
N PRO A 227 7.98 -14.39 24.42
CA PRO A 227 8.52 -14.39 25.78
C PRO A 227 9.69 -13.42 26.00
N HIS A 228 10.14 -12.71 24.96
CA HIS A 228 11.29 -11.82 25.03
C HIS A 228 10.82 -10.37 25.22
N VAL A 229 11.16 -9.80 26.38
CA VAL A 229 10.73 -8.46 26.80
C VAL A 229 11.94 -7.53 26.82
N VAL A 230 11.88 -6.44 26.04
CA VAL A 230 12.72 -5.26 26.30
C VAL A 230 12.04 -4.45 27.39
N VAL A 231 12.68 -4.32 28.55
CA VAL A 231 12.03 -3.78 29.76
C VAL A 231 12.24 -2.27 29.93
N ALA A 232 13.09 -1.64 29.09
CA ALA A 232 13.43 -0.23 29.24
C ALA A 232 13.65 0.48 27.89
N PRO A 233 13.27 1.77 27.79
CA PRO A 233 13.55 2.64 26.62
C PRO A 233 15.05 2.81 26.34
N GLU A 234 15.85 2.77 27.41
CA GLU A 234 17.31 2.84 27.38
C GLU A 234 17.91 1.49 27.79
N GLY A 235 18.94 1.01 27.10
CA GLY A 235 19.59 -0.25 27.46
C GLY A 235 20.31 -0.95 26.31
N PRO A 236 20.86 -2.15 26.53
CA PRO A 236 21.46 -2.95 25.48
C PRO A 236 20.39 -3.44 24.49
N GLY A 237 20.74 -3.53 23.20
CA GLY A 237 19.87 -4.04 22.14
C GLY A 237 19.88 -3.15 20.90
N PRO A 238 19.58 -3.70 19.71
CA PRO A 238 19.57 -2.92 18.49
C PRO A 238 18.39 -1.95 18.45
N VAL A 239 18.64 -0.78 17.86
CA VAL A 239 17.68 0.31 17.70
C VAL A 239 17.45 0.56 16.22
N PHE A 240 16.18 0.67 15.84
CA PHE A 240 15.75 0.95 14.48
C PHE A 240 14.80 2.14 14.47
N VAL A 241 14.77 2.86 13.35
CA VAL A 241 13.79 3.90 13.06
C VAL A 241 12.64 3.27 12.28
N SER A 242 11.40 3.52 12.70
CA SER A 242 10.18 3.13 12.01
C SER A 242 9.10 4.16 12.26
N GLY A 243 8.45 4.65 11.20
CA GLY A 243 7.33 5.59 11.38
C GLY A 243 7.70 6.95 11.99
N GLY A 244 9.00 7.29 12.04
CA GLY A 244 9.50 8.50 12.71
C GLY A 244 9.84 8.31 14.19
N GLU A 245 9.75 7.08 14.71
CA GLU A 245 10.03 6.73 16.10
C GLU A 245 11.20 5.74 16.18
N LEU A 246 11.87 5.70 17.34
CA LEU A 246 12.85 4.68 17.64
C LEU A 246 12.15 3.45 18.24
N LEU A 247 12.46 2.29 17.70
CA LEU A 247 12.07 0.99 18.22
C LEU A 247 13.31 0.29 18.74
N ARG A 248 13.27 -0.15 20.01
CA ARG A 248 14.34 -0.93 20.63
C ARG A 248 13.90 -2.38 20.74
N PHE A 249 14.72 -3.27 20.19
CA PHE A 249 14.51 -4.72 20.24
C PHE A 249 15.56 -5.37 21.13
N CYS A 250 15.29 -6.57 21.63
CA CYS A 250 16.27 -7.30 22.43
C CYS A 250 17.38 -7.93 21.57
N CYS A 251 17.10 -8.19 20.28
CA CYS A 251 18.03 -8.75 19.30
C CYS A 251 17.54 -8.48 17.87
N ASP A 252 18.42 -8.65 16.88
CA ASP A 252 18.09 -8.43 15.46
C ASP A 252 17.02 -9.38 14.94
N GLU A 253 16.94 -10.60 15.48
CA GLU A 253 15.96 -11.60 15.06
C GLU A 253 14.52 -11.18 15.39
N HIS A 254 14.31 -10.49 16.52
CA HIS A 254 13.00 -9.89 16.82
C HIS A 254 12.69 -8.67 15.96
N ALA A 255 13.69 -7.85 15.62
CA ALA A 255 13.49 -6.75 14.67
C ALA A 255 13.05 -7.30 13.30
N GLN A 256 13.64 -8.40 12.84
CA GLN A 256 13.24 -9.08 11.62
C GLN A 256 11.84 -9.68 11.71
N ALA A 257 11.49 -10.34 12.81
CA ALA A 257 10.15 -10.89 13.03
C ALA A 257 9.07 -9.80 13.06
N TRP A 258 9.36 -8.66 13.71
CA TRP A 258 8.48 -7.50 13.70
C TRP A 258 8.31 -6.92 12.30
N ALA A 259 9.41 -6.73 11.56
CA ALA A 259 9.37 -6.24 10.19
C ALA A 259 8.55 -7.17 9.29
N ALA A 260 8.71 -8.49 9.42
CA ALA A 260 7.93 -9.48 8.68
C ALA A 260 6.43 -9.39 9.00
N ALA A 261 6.06 -9.17 10.27
CA ALA A 261 4.67 -8.97 10.67
C ALA A 261 4.06 -7.70 10.04
N GLN A 262 4.82 -6.61 9.97
CA GLN A 262 4.41 -5.39 9.27
C GLN A 262 4.22 -5.61 7.77
N VAL A 263 5.15 -6.32 7.13
CA VAL A 263 5.03 -6.68 5.70
C VAL A 263 3.77 -7.52 5.44
N ALA A 264 3.48 -8.48 6.32
CA ALA A 264 2.28 -9.30 6.23
C ALA A 264 1.00 -8.47 6.41
N ALA A 265 0.99 -7.54 7.36
CA ALA A 265 -0.12 -6.61 7.57
C ALA A 265 -0.33 -5.68 6.36
N GLU A 266 0.73 -5.18 5.75
CA GLU A 266 0.67 -4.39 4.51
C GLU A 266 0.19 -5.22 3.29
N SER A 267 0.07 -6.54 3.41
CA SER A 267 -0.40 -7.43 2.35
C SER A 267 -1.87 -7.82 2.48
N THR A 268 -2.56 -7.44 3.55
CA THR A 268 -3.99 -7.74 3.73
C THR A 268 -4.86 -6.90 2.79
N ALA A 269 -6.11 -7.31 2.54
CA ALA A 269 -7.04 -6.49 1.78
C ALA A 269 -7.42 -5.20 2.54
N GLY A 270 -7.70 -4.14 1.79
CA GLY A 270 -8.15 -2.85 2.31
C GLY A 270 -7.02 -1.92 2.78
N PRO A 271 -7.34 -0.65 3.06
CA PRO A 271 -6.35 0.40 3.27
C PRO A 271 -5.80 0.44 4.69
N ASN A 272 -6.59 -0.04 5.66
CA ASN A 272 -6.21 -0.05 7.07
C ASN A 272 -5.48 -1.35 7.40
N LEU A 273 -4.42 -1.22 8.21
CA LEU A 273 -3.74 -2.40 8.77
C LEU A 273 -4.63 -3.07 9.83
N PRO A 274 -4.57 -4.40 9.99
CA PRO A 274 -5.29 -5.10 11.05
C PRO A 274 -4.98 -4.51 12.43
N ILE A 275 -6.00 -4.39 13.29
CA ILE A 275 -5.86 -3.98 14.69
C ILE A 275 -4.88 -4.94 15.38
N GLY A 276 -3.81 -4.40 16.00
CA GLY A 276 -2.75 -5.19 16.63
C GLY A 276 -1.50 -5.40 15.76
N ALA A 277 -1.56 -5.18 14.44
CA ALA A 277 -0.35 -5.13 13.62
C ALA A 277 0.50 -3.89 13.95
N LEU A 278 -0.17 -2.78 14.26
CA LEU A 278 0.47 -1.51 14.65
C LEU A 278 0.69 -1.36 16.15
N ASP A 279 0.24 -2.31 16.97
CA ASP A 279 0.36 -2.21 18.42
C ASP A 279 1.78 -2.62 18.82
N ASP A 280 2.55 -1.64 19.30
CA ASP A 280 3.95 -1.73 19.76
C ASP A 280 4.14 -2.74 20.91
N THR A 281 3.03 -3.27 21.42
CA THR A 281 2.96 -4.25 22.51
C THR A 281 2.99 -5.72 22.05
N GLY A 282 3.12 -5.97 20.74
CA GLY A 282 3.54 -7.27 20.18
C GLY A 282 2.69 -8.49 20.55
N SER A 283 1.40 -8.31 20.83
CA SER A 283 0.45 -9.40 21.06
C SER A 283 -0.09 -10.02 19.76
N GLY A 284 0.69 -10.02 18.68
CA GLY A 284 0.32 -10.62 17.41
C GLY A 284 0.47 -12.14 17.44
N THR A 285 -0.61 -12.88 17.71
CA THR A 285 -0.66 -14.33 17.47
C THR A 285 -0.55 -14.61 15.98
N THR A 286 0.58 -15.17 15.55
CA THR A 286 0.75 -15.75 14.21
C THR A 286 -0.03 -17.05 14.10
N THR A 287 -1.27 -17.01 13.59
CA THR A 287 -1.88 -18.21 13.02
C THR A 287 -1.41 -18.35 11.58
N GLY A 288 -0.33 -19.11 11.38
CA GLY A 288 -0.04 -19.71 10.08
C GLY A 288 -1.08 -20.78 9.76
N GLY A 289 -1.69 -20.72 8.58
CA GLY A 289 -2.62 -21.75 8.10
C GLY A 289 -3.61 -21.27 7.04
N SER A 290 -3.20 -21.34 5.77
CA SER A 290 -3.91 -21.97 4.64
C SER A 290 -5.42 -21.75 4.37
N ASP A 291 -6.02 -20.61 4.75
CA ASP A 291 -7.25 -20.11 4.12
C ASP A 291 -7.15 -18.58 3.97
N ILE A 292 -7.39 -18.05 2.77
CA ILE A 292 -7.70 -16.62 2.62
C ILE A 292 -9.08 -16.47 3.27
N GLY A 293 -9.12 -15.96 4.50
CA GLY A 293 -10.36 -15.80 5.24
C GLY A 293 -11.22 -14.66 4.71
N LEU A 294 -12.53 -14.70 5.04
CA LEU A 294 -13.53 -13.68 4.74
C LEU A 294 -12.96 -12.27 4.96
N SER A 295 -12.76 -11.52 3.88
CA SER A 295 -12.33 -10.13 3.98
C SER A 295 -13.55 -9.24 4.08
N SER A 296 -13.74 -8.61 5.24
CA SER A 296 -14.78 -7.57 5.40
C SER A 296 -14.58 -6.39 4.45
N TRP A 297 -13.42 -6.27 3.81
CA TRP A 297 -13.17 -5.28 2.76
C TRP A 297 -13.79 -5.67 1.42
N THR A 298 -13.76 -6.97 1.05
CA THR A 298 -14.19 -7.48 -0.26
C THR A 298 -15.54 -8.17 -0.26
N GLU A 299 -16.09 -8.51 0.91
CA GLU A 299 -17.39 -9.14 1.07
C GLU A 299 -18.31 -8.34 2.02
N GLY A 300 -19.62 -8.62 1.97
CA GLY A 300 -20.65 -7.94 2.74
C GLY A 300 -21.22 -6.69 2.07
N LEU A 301 -22.09 -5.98 2.79
CA LEU A 301 -22.63 -4.71 2.34
C LEU A 301 -21.53 -3.64 2.32
N LYS A 302 -21.51 -2.80 1.28
CA LYS A 302 -20.66 -1.61 1.16
C LYS A 302 -21.51 -0.36 1.14
N ASP A 303 -21.35 0.49 2.14
CA ASP A 303 -22.01 1.78 2.19
C ASP A 303 -21.24 2.81 1.36
N ILE A 304 -21.97 3.51 0.49
CA ILE A 304 -21.42 4.43 -0.51
C ILE A 304 -21.81 5.87 -0.16
N LEU A 305 -20.83 6.77 -0.23
CA LEU A 305 -21.02 8.21 -0.33
C LEU A 305 -20.74 8.67 -1.77
N VAL A 306 -21.60 9.53 -2.30
CA VAL A 306 -21.31 10.25 -3.55
C VAL A 306 -21.22 11.75 -3.28
N ILE A 307 -20.02 12.30 -3.43
CA ILE A 307 -19.71 13.71 -3.36
C ILE A 307 -19.92 14.33 -4.75
N ARG A 308 -20.95 15.17 -4.90
CA ARG A 308 -21.14 15.98 -6.11
C ARG A 308 -20.35 17.28 -5.98
N ALA A 309 -19.45 17.55 -6.92
CA ALA A 309 -18.59 18.73 -6.86
C ALA A 309 -18.75 19.65 -8.08
N ASP A 310 -18.70 20.96 -7.82
CA ASP A 310 -18.54 21.99 -8.84
C ASP A 310 -17.36 22.91 -8.51
N PHE A 311 -17.05 23.84 -9.42
CA PHE A 311 -15.84 24.66 -9.32
C PHE A 311 -16.15 26.14 -9.57
N PRO A 312 -15.30 27.07 -9.09
CA PRO A 312 -15.51 28.50 -9.32
C PRO A 312 -15.66 28.90 -10.79
N ASP A 313 -14.95 28.24 -11.71
CA ASP A 313 -14.97 28.44 -13.17
C ASP A 313 -15.87 27.45 -13.91
N LEU A 314 -16.48 26.49 -13.21
CA LEU A 314 -17.39 25.49 -13.77
C LEU A 314 -18.49 25.19 -12.75
N THR A 315 -19.40 26.15 -12.59
CA THR A 315 -20.43 26.10 -11.54
C THR A 315 -21.66 25.31 -11.96
N GLY A 316 -22.30 24.66 -10.99
CA GLY A 316 -23.60 24.01 -11.16
C GLY A 316 -23.54 22.50 -11.01
N GLU A 317 -24.70 21.86 -11.21
CA GLU A 317 -24.80 20.43 -11.04
C GLU A 317 -23.93 19.67 -12.05
N PRO A 318 -23.17 18.64 -11.62
CA PRO A 318 -22.36 17.84 -12.52
C PRO A 318 -23.18 17.25 -13.67
N VAL A 319 -22.64 17.32 -14.89
CA VAL A 319 -23.27 16.76 -16.09
C VAL A 319 -22.34 15.77 -16.77
N THR A 320 -22.93 14.72 -17.34
CA THR A 320 -22.25 13.80 -18.24
C THR A 320 -21.81 14.50 -19.53
N PRO A 321 -20.85 13.95 -20.29
CA PRO A 321 -20.48 14.47 -21.61
C PRO A 321 -21.64 14.58 -22.60
N THR A 322 -22.71 13.80 -22.43
CA THR A 322 -23.93 13.85 -23.26
C THR A 322 -24.97 14.86 -22.73
N GLY A 323 -24.68 15.55 -21.63
CA GLY A 323 -25.52 16.60 -21.05
C GLY A 323 -26.54 16.14 -20.02
N ALA A 324 -26.58 14.84 -19.68
CA ALA A 324 -27.45 14.36 -18.60
C ALA A 324 -26.93 14.82 -17.23
N THR A 325 -27.83 15.35 -16.41
CA THR A 325 -27.53 15.81 -15.04
C THR A 325 -27.32 14.65 -14.08
N MET A 326 -26.18 14.63 -13.39
CA MET A 326 -25.82 13.63 -12.38
C MET A 326 -26.37 14.02 -11.00
N ASN A 327 -27.69 14.11 -10.91
CA ASN A 327 -28.38 14.38 -9.64
C ASN A 327 -28.49 13.12 -8.76
N ALA A 328 -29.01 13.26 -7.54
CA ALA A 328 -29.13 12.15 -6.60
C ALA A 328 -29.96 10.97 -7.16
N ALA A 329 -31.04 11.25 -7.90
CA ALA A 329 -31.86 10.19 -8.52
C ALA A 329 -31.09 9.46 -9.64
N PHE A 330 -30.35 10.19 -10.47
CA PHE A 330 -29.49 9.60 -11.50
C PHE A 330 -28.44 8.69 -10.89
N LEU A 331 -27.69 9.19 -9.90
CA LEU A 331 -26.57 8.46 -9.27
C LEU A 331 -27.05 7.22 -8.50
N THR A 332 -28.11 7.36 -7.70
CA THR A 332 -28.73 6.22 -7.01
C THR A 332 -29.28 5.18 -7.98
N ASN A 333 -29.88 5.61 -9.10
CA ASN A 333 -30.37 4.70 -10.14
C ASN A 333 -29.22 3.91 -10.80
N LYS A 334 -28.12 4.58 -11.16
CA LYS A 334 -26.92 3.96 -11.74
C LYS A 334 -26.31 2.92 -10.80
N ILE A 335 -26.16 3.23 -9.51
CA ILE A 335 -25.67 2.25 -8.54
C ILE A 335 -26.66 1.10 -8.36
N SER A 336 -27.94 1.38 -8.15
CA SER A 336 -28.91 0.34 -7.76
C SER A 336 -29.29 -0.60 -8.91
N ASN A 337 -29.20 -0.15 -10.16
CA ASN A 337 -29.69 -0.90 -11.32
C ASN A 337 -28.60 -1.31 -12.33
N GLU A 338 -27.38 -0.80 -12.20
CA GLU A 338 -26.28 -1.17 -13.09
C GLU A 338 -25.08 -1.70 -12.30
N VAL A 339 -24.44 -0.86 -11.47
CA VAL A 339 -23.20 -1.24 -10.78
C VAL A 339 -23.45 -2.29 -9.68
N GLY A 340 -24.42 -2.08 -8.80
CA GLY A 340 -24.76 -2.98 -7.70
C GLY A 340 -25.10 -4.40 -8.18
N PRO A 341 -26.03 -4.57 -9.15
CA PRO A 341 -26.33 -5.87 -9.71
C PRO A 341 -25.12 -6.58 -10.32
N PHE A 342 -24.24 -5.86 -11.03
CA PHE A 342 -23.01 -6.43 -11.56
C PHE A 342 -22.11 -7.00 -10.45
N TYR A 343 -21.91 -6.26 -9.35
CA TYR A 343 -21.10 -6.72 -8.22
C TYR A 343 -21.74 -7.87 -7.45
N ASP A 344 -23.07 -7.89 -7.26
CA ASP A 344 -23.77 -9.05 -6.67
C ASP A 344 -23.62 -10.29 -7.57
N GLU A 345 -23.71 -10.13 -8.90
CA GLU A 345 -23.57 -11.22 -9.86
C GLU A 345 -22.13 -11.77 -9.88
N ALA A 346 -21.15 -10.89 -10.06
CA ALA A 346 -19.73 -11.23 -10.16
C ALA A 346 -19.15 -11.77 -8.84
N SER A 347 -19.74 -11.44 -7.70
CA SER A 347 -19.27 -11.96 -6.40
C SER A 347 -19.99 -13.22 -5.94
N TYR A 348 -20.89 -13.78 -6.74
CA TYR A 348 -21.78 -14.87 -6.33
C TYR A 348 -22.65 -14.51 -5.10
N GLY A 349 -23.01 -13.23 -4.98
CA GLY A 349 -23.77 -12.68 -3.86
C GLY A 349 -22.97 -12.45 -2.58
N LYS A 350 -21.64 -12.44 -2.66
CA LYS A 350 -20.77 -12.20 -1.51
C LYS A 350 -20.63 -10.72 -1.16
N THR A 351 -20.82 -9.80 -2.12
CA THR A 351 -20.84 -8.35 -1.86
C THR A 351 -22.11 -7.70 -2.37
N ALA A 352 -22.51 -6.59 -1.73
CA ALA A 352 -23.65 -5.77 -2.12
C ALA A 352 -23.32 -4.28 -1.95
N LEU A 353 -23.89 -3.42 -2.79
CA LEU A 353 -23.64 -1.98 -2.77
C LEU A 353 -24.88 -1.22 -2.26
N SER A 354 -24.67 -0.28 -1.34
CA SER A 354 -25.71 0.52 -0.70
C SER A 354 -25.48 2.02 -0.94
N LEU A 355 -26.33 2.63 -1.76
CA LEU A 355 -26.36 4.08 -1.94
C LEU A 355 -27.79 4.61 -1.74
N SER A 356 -28.01 5.32 -0.64
CA SER A 356 -29.26 6.06 -0.41
C SER A 356 -29.17 7.48 -0.97
N ALA A 357 -30.32 8.10 -1.25
CA ALA A 357 -30.35 9.51 -1.68
C ALA A 357 -29.80 10.47 -0.62
N ALA A 358 -29.84 10.10 0.67
CA ALA A 358 -29.26 10.90 1.75
C ALA A 358 -27.73 10.91 1.70
N ASN A 359 -27.12 9.83 1.18
CA ASN A 359 -25.67 9.69 0.99
C ASN A 359 -25.20 10.23 -0.37
N VAL A 360 -26.01 11.05 -1.04
CA VAL A 360 -25.57 11.88 -2.16
C VAL A 360 -25.54 13.33 -1.67
N THR A 361 -24.35 13.91 -1.59
CA THR A 361 -24.17 15.28 -1.08
C THR A 361 -24.96 16.28 -1.92
N PRO A 362 -25.36 17.45 -1.40
CA PRO A 362 -25.58 18.63 -2.24
C PRO A 362 -24.37 18.88 -3.16
N VAL A 363 -24.51 19.75 -4.16
CA VAL A 363 -23.34 20.17 -4.96
C VAL A 363 -22.42 20.99 -4.05
N LEU A 364 -21.20 20.50 -3.85
CA LEU A 364 -20.18 21.10 -3.00
C LEU A 364 -19.18 21.85 -3.86
N ARG A 365 -18.98 23.13 -3.57
CA ARG A 365 -18.01 23.98 -4.29
C ARG A 365 -16.60 23.67 -3.85
N MET A 366 -15.76 23.25 -4.79
CA MET A 366 -14.33 23.14 -4.56
C MET A 366 -13.70 24.54 -4.43
N PRO A 367 -12.66 24.71 -3.59
CA PRO A 367 -12.06 26.02 -3.34
C PRO A 367 -11.25 26.53 -4.54
N THR A 368 -10.73 25.61 -5.36
CA THR A 368 -9.88 25.93 -6.50
C THR A 368 -10.63 25.73 -7.83
N ALA A 369 -10.27 26.51 -8.85
CA ALA A 369 -10.79 26.35 -10.22
C ALA A 369 -10.51 24.94 -10.78
N ALA A 370 -11.48 24.40 -11.53
CA ALA A 370 -11.37 23.16 -12.27
C ALA A 370 -10.13 23.13 -13.17
N GLN A 371 -9.90 24.23 -13.91
CA GLN A 371 -8.74 24.34 -14.78
C GLN A 371 -7.42 24.18 -14.02
N THR A 372 -7.32 24.69 -12.79
CA THR A 372 -6.09 24.61 -12.00
C THR A 372 -5.81 23.18 -11.53
N TYR A 373 -6.83 22.46 -11.03
CA TYR A 373 -6.64 21.03 -10.69
C TYR A 373 -6.21 20.24 -11.92
N ALA A 374 -6.92 20.44 -13.03
CA ALA A 374 -6.69 19.75 -14.30
C ALA A 374 -5.29 20.04 -14.85
N ALA A 375 -4.86 21.30 -14.92
CA ALA A 375 -3.59 21.69 -15.52
C ALA A 375 -2.36 21.23 -14.72
N ASN A 376 -2.50 21.15 -13.39
CA ASN A 376 -1.40 20.85 -12.46
C ASN A 376 -1.40 19.39 -11.98
N ASP A 377 -2.22 18.51 -12.58
CA ASP A 377 -2.40 17.12 -12.13
C ASP A 377 -2.65 17.00 -10.61
N SER A 378 -3.42 17.93 -10.04
CA SER A 378 -3.61 18.07 -8.59
C SER A 378 -4.72 17.16 -8.06
N LEU A 379 -4.69 15.89 -8.45
CA LEU A 379 -5.66 14.86 -8.06
C LEU A 379 -5.79 14.73 -6.53
N THR A 380 -4.64 14.66 -5.85
CA THR A 380 -4.58 14.54 -4.38
C THR A 380 -5.27 15.72 -3.70
N GLN A 381 -4.96 16.95 -4.11
CA GLN A 381 -5.58 18.14 -3.53
C GLN A 381 -7.10 18.16 -3.78
N LEU A 382 -7.55 17.74 -4.97
CA LEU A 382 -8.98 17.64 -5.27
C LEU A 382 -9.71 16.66 -4.34
N ARG A 383 -9.09 15.53 -3.97
CA ARG A 383 -9.65 14.62 -2.96
C ARG A 383 -9.72 15.25 -1.58
N ILE A 384 -8.62 15.88 -1.15
CA ILE A 384 -8.54 16.53 0.17
C ILE A 384 -9.66 17.59 0.29
N ASP A 385 -9.80 18.44 -0.72
CA ASP A 385 -10.81 19.50 -0.72
C ASP A 385 -12.24 18.95 -0.78
N ALA A 386 -12.47 17.88 -1.54
CA ALA A 386 -13.77 17.23 -1.63
C ALA A 386 -14.19 16.58 -0.30
N LEU A 387 -13.27 15.87 0.37
CA LEU A 387 -13.52 15.25 1.67
C LEU A 387 -13.80 16.32 2.73
N ALA A 388 -12.98 17.37 2.80
CA ALA A 388 -13.17 18.48 3.73
C ALA A 388 -14.50 19.22 3.50
N ALA A 389 -14.91 19.40 2.23
CA ALA A 389 -16.20 19.99 1.90
C ALA A 389 -17.37 19.10 2.33
N ALA A 390 -17.26 17.77 2.17
CA ALA A 390 -18.28 16.82 2.60
C ALA A 390 -18.41 16.78 4.14
N GLU A 391 -17.29 16.77 4.86
CA GLU A 391 -17.28 16.86 6.34
C GLU A 391 -17.90 18.16 6.84
N THR A 392 -17.57 19.29 6.21
CA THR A 392 -18.19 20.59 6.51
C THR A 392 -19.70 20.58 6.24
N ALA A 393 -20.15 19.82 5.25
CA ALA A 393 -21.57 19.62 4.95
C ALA A 393 -22.26 18.60 5.87
N GLY A 394 -21.55 18.02 6.84
CA GLY A 394 -22.09 17.11 7.86
C GLY A 394 -22.02 15.63 7.53
N TYR A 395 -21.23 15.23 6.51
CA TYR A 395 -20.99 13.83 6.16
C TYR A 395 -19.76 13.32 6.87
N ASP A 396 -19.90 12.28 7.69
CA ASP A 396 -18.74 11.56 8.25
C ASP A 396 -18.14 10.66 7.17
N THR A 397 -17.12 11.17 6.48
CA THR A 397 -16.49 10.47 5.34
C THR A 397 -15.83 9.15 5.77
N GLY A 398 -15.41 9.02 7.02
CA GLY A 398 -14.81 7.81 7.58
C GLY A 398 -15.80 6.66 7.82
N SER A 399 -17.10 6.95 7.82
CA SER A 399 -18.16 5.95 8.02
C SER A 399 -18.56 5.20 6.73
N TYR A 400 -18.00 5.56 5.57
CA TYR A 400 -18.35 4.95 4.29
C TYR A 400 -17.25 4.02 3.77
N ASP A 401 -17.65 2.85 3.26
CA ASP A 401 -16.72 1.89 2.66
C ASP A 401 -16.15 2.39 1.33
N ARG A 402 -16.95 3.16 0.58
CA ARG A 402 -16.65 3.62 -0.79
C ARG A 402 -17.11 5.06 -0.98
N ILE A 403 -16.29 5.88 -1.62
CA ILE A 403 -16.56 7.30 -1.86
C ILE A 403 -16.31 7.61 -3.34
N TYR A 404 -17.36 8.06 -4.03
CA TYR A 404 -17.24 8.63 -5.36
C TYR A 404 -17.21 10.15 -5.29
N LEU A 405 -16.19 10.77 -5.87
CA LEU A 405 -16.21 12.19 -6.22
C LEU A 405 -16.65 12.36 -7.68
N VAL A 406 -17.78 13.02 -7.89
CA VAL A 406 -18.40 13.18 -9.21
C VAL A 406 -18.42 14.65 -9.60
N PHE A 407 -17.87 14.95 -10.77
CA PHE A 407 -17.84 16.31 -11.33
C PHE A 407 -18.04 16.28 -12.85
N THR A 408 -18.42 17.43 -13.41
CA THR A 408 -18.48 17.62 -14.87
C THR A 408 -17.10 17.39 -15.48
N HIS A 409 -17.03 16.76 -16.65
CA HIS A 409 -15.76 16.45 -17.33
C HIS A 409 -14.83 17.68 -17.48
N ILE A 410 -13.59 17.61 -16.97
CA ILE A 410 -12.53 18.65 -17.02
C ILE A 410 -11.25 18.18 -17.74
N GLY A 411 -11.37 17.18 -18.62
CA GLY A 411 -10.26 16.70 -19.45
C GLY A 411 -9.89 17.60 -20.63
N PRO A 412 -9.00 17.13 -21.54
CA PRO A 412 -8.43 17.91 -22.64
C PRO A 412 -9.44 18.58 -23.59
N SER A 413 -10.62 17.97 -23.78
CA SER A 413 -11.68 18.54 -24.62
C SER A 413 -12.37 19.77 -24.01
N ARG A 414 -12.20 20.00 -22.70
CA ARG A 414 -12.66 21.21 -22.01
C ARG A 414 -11.52 22.20 -21.77
N TYR A 415 -10.40 21.73 -21.23
CA TYR A 415 -9.21 22.54 -20.99
C TYR A 415 -8.04 21.93 -21.75
N SER A 416 -7.50 22.65 -22.74
CA SER A 416 -6.47 22.13 -23.65
C SER A 416 -5.18 21.68 -22.96
N ASN A 417 -4.87 22.23 -21.79
CA ASN A 417 -3.72 21.87 -20.96
C ASN A 417 -4.05 20.93 -19.79
N SER A 418 -5.25 20.33 -19.79
CA SER A 418 -5.65 19.37 -18.75
C SER A 418 -4.77 18.13 -18.80
N GLN A 419 -4.22 17.76 -17.64
CA GLN A 419 -3.52 16.50 -17.39
C GLN A 419 -4.50 15.37 -17.03
N PHE A 420 -5.78 15.69 -16.75
CA PHE A 420 -6.82 14.71 -16.45
C PHE A 420 -7.35 14.07 -17.73
N THR A 421 -6.57 13.14 -18.27
CA THR A 421 -6.83 12.41 -19.53
C THR A 421 -7.73 11.18 -19.37
N TRP A 422 -8.19 10.93 -18.15
CA TRP A 422 -8.97 9.76 -17.73
C TRP A 422 -10.45 10.07 -17.57
N ALA A 423 -11.30 9.05 -17.69
CA ALA A 423 -12.73 9.12 -17.36
C ALA A 423 -13.00 8.85 -15.88
N GLY A 424 -12.21 7.98 -15.27
CA GLY A 424 -12.21 7.71 -13.85
C GLY A 424 -10.80 7.41 -13.34
N VAL A 425 -10.61 7.59 -12.04
CA VAL A 425 -9.46 7.03 -11.32
C VAL A 425 -9.92 6.49 -9.96
N GLY A 426 -9.23 5.48 -9.44
CA GLY A 426 -9.62 4.79 -8.22
C GLY A 426 -8.40 4.42 -7.39
N LEU A 427 -8.54 4.55 -6.06
CA LEU A 427 -7.54 4.03 -5.13
C LEU A 427 -7.61 2.50 -5.12
N ILE A 428 -6.57 1.84 -5.63
CA ILE A 428 -6.46 0.37 -5.61
C ILE A 428 -6.37 -0.07 -4.15
N GLY A 429 -7.34 -0.85 -3.68
CA GLY A 429 -7.47 -1.28 -2.29
C GLY A 429 -7.84 -0.16 -1.30
N GLY A 430 -8.12 1.06 -1.78
CA GLY A 430 -8.60 2.19 -0.98
C GLY A 430 -10.10 2.45 -1.19
N SER A 431 -10.66 3.44 -0.50
CA SER A 431 -12.10 3.72 -0.55
C SER A 431 -12.53 4.73 -1.62
N PHE A 432 -11.60 5.53 -2.16
CA PHE A 432 -11.93 6.74 -2.91
C PHE A 432 -11.77 6.58 -4.43
N MET A 433 -12.69 7.19 -5.19
CA MET A 433 -12.71 7.22 -6.66
C MET A 433 -13.07 8.62 -7.16
N TRP A 434 -12.50 9.03 -8.27
CA TRP A 434 -12.84 10.26 -8.98
C TRP A 434 -13.51 9.91 -10.31
N ILE A 435 -14.64 10.56 -10.61
CA ILE A 435 -15.41 10.36 -11.83
C ILE A 435 -15.45 11.67 -12.61
N ASN A 436 -14.72 11.70 -13.72
CA ASN A 436 -14.56 12.83 -14.62
C ASN A 436 -15.70 12.90 -15.66
N GLY A 437 -16.94 12.97 -15.18
CA GLY A 437 -18.15 13.08 -15.99
C GLY A 437 -18.76 11.77 -16.49
N TYR A 438 -18.04 10.64 -16.43
CA TYR A 438 -18.52 9.35 -16.95
C TYR A 438 -19.04 8.45 -15.82
N PHE A 439 -20.29 8.63 -15.39
CA PHE A 439 -20.90 7.79 -14.35
C PHE A 439 -21.84 6.74 -14.98
N ASP A 440 -21.24 5.68 -15.52
CA ASP A 440 -21.91 4.51 -16.10
C ASP A 440 -21.27 3.21 -15.60
N LEU A 441 -21.86 2.06 -15.93
CA LEU A 441 -21.34 0.75 -15.51
C LEU A 441 -19.86 0.55 -15.88
N ARG A 442 -19.43 0.98 -17.07
CA ARG A 442 -18.06 0.79 -17.54
C ARG A 442 -17.11 1.53 -16.60
N VAL A 443 -17.30 2.83 -16.41
CA VAL A 443 -16.33 3.63 -15.64
C VAL A 443 -16.56 3.48 -14.15
N ALA A 444 -17.79 3.69 -13.64
CA ALA A 444 -18.04 3.60 -12.21
C ALA A 444 -17.86 2.17 -11.66
N GLY A 445 -18.14 1.16 -12.48
CA GLY A 445 -17.89 -0.26 -12.15
C GLY A 445 -16.41 -0.62 -12.16
N HIS A 446 -15.63 -0.11 -13.11
CA HIS A 446 -14.17 -0.27 -13.16
C HIS A 446 -13.48 0.39 -11.98
N GLU A 447 -13.80 1.66 -11.69
CA GLU A 447 -13.21 2.36 -10.55
C GLU A 447 -13.57 1.71 -9.21
N MET A 448 -14.80 1.18 -9.09
CA MET A 448 -15.18 0.36 -7.95
C MET A 448 -14.27 -0.87 -7.84
N GLY A 449 -13.83 -1.47 -8.95
CA GLY A 449 -12.99 -2.67 -8.95
C GLY A 449 -11.63 -2.39 -8.33
N HIS A 450 -11.07 -1.20 -8.60
CA HIS A 450 -9.88 -0.72 -7.91
C HIS A 450 -10.08 -0.69 -6.40
N THR A 451 -11.20 -0.17 -5.88
CA THR A 451 -11.42 -0.11 -4.43
C THR A 451 -11.43 -1.48 -3.75
N TYR A 452 -11.79 -2.55 -4.46
CA TYR A 452 -11.70 -3.93 -3.97
C TYR A 452 -10.26 -4.49 -3.98
N GLY A 453 -9.34 -3.85 -4.70
CA GLY A 453 -7.93 -4.27 -4.82
C GLY A 453 -7.56 -4.81 -6.20
N LEU A 454 -8.41 -4.62 -7.22
CA LEU A 454 -8.11 -5.07 -8.58
C LEU A 454 -7.20 -4.05 -9.30
N ARG A 455 -6.27 -4.60 -10.09
CA ARG A 455 -5.45 -3.84 -11.05
C ARG A 455 -6.06 -3.98 -12.45
N HIS A 456 -5.50 -3.30 -13.44
CA HIS A 456 -5.95 -3.45 -14.82
C HIS A 456 -5.73 -4.88 -15.32
N ALA A 457 -6.69 -5.37 -16.10
CA ALA A 457 -6.62 -6.66 -16.77
C ALA A 457 -5.81 -6.51 -18.07
N ASN A 458 -4.61 -7.07 -18.05
CA ASN A 458 -3.66 -6.95 -19.15
C ASN A 458 -3.65 -8.21 -20.00
N LEU A 459 -3.27 -8.06 -21.28
CA LEU A 459 -2.97 -9.20 -22.13
C LEU A 459 -1.48 -9.55 -22.03
N TRP A 460 -1.17 -10.80 -21.70
CA TRP A 460 0.18 -11.33 -21.91
C TRP A 460 0.39 -11.62 -23.40
N GLN A 461 1.09 -10.72 -24.09
CA GLN A 461 1.38 -10.84 -25.51
C GLN A 461 2.68 -11.62 -25.72
N ILE A 462 2.57 -12.87 -26.18
CA ILE A 462 3.73 -13.70 -26.50
C ILE A 462 4.39 -13.24 -27.82
N PRO A 463 5.70 -13.45 -28.01
CA PRO A 463 6.37 -13.07 -29.24
C PRO A 463 5.82 -13.83 -30.46
N GLY A 464 5.88 -13.20 -31.63
CA GLY A 464 5.49 -13.83 -32.89
C GLY A 464 6.24 -15.15 -33.13
N GLY A 465 5.50 -16.23 -33.36
CA GLY A 465 6.04 -17.57 -33.58
C GLY A 465 6.16 -18.43 -32.32
N SER A 466 5.96 -17.88 -31.13
CA SER A 466 5.81 -18.68 -29.91
C SER A 466 4.43 -19.36 -29.88
N SER A 467 4.40 -20.61 -29.43
CA SER A 467 3.16 -21.36 -29.12
C SER A 467 3.01 -21.62 -27.63
N ASN A 468 3.96 -21.13 -26.82
CA ASN A 468 3.92 -21.21 -25.37
C ASN A 468 3.13 -20.01 -24.82
N PRO A 469 1.92 -20.20 -24.25
CA PRO A 469 1.11 -19.10 -23.74
C PRO A 469 1.75 -18.40 -22.52
N VAL A 470 2.77 -18.98 -21.90
CA VAL A 470 3.53 -18.42 -20.77
C VAL A 470 4.99 -18.15 -21.14
N ASP A 471 5.26 -17.84 -22.41
CA ASP A 471 6.59 -17.47 -22.87
C ASP A 471 7.09 -16.23 -22.09
N LEU A 472 8.19 -16.39 -21.35
CA LEU A 472 8.76 -15.34 -20.50
C LEU A 472 9.34 -14.16 -21.29
N SER A 473 9.54 -14.31 -22.60
CA SER A 473 9.93 -13.21 -23.49
C SER A 473 8.75 -12.41 -24.02
N GLY A 474 7.52 -12.75 -23.61
CA GLY A 474 6.33 -11.95 -23.86
C GLY A 474 6.34 -10.61 -23.13
N SER A 475 5.34 -9.78 -23.45
CA SER A 475 5.15 -8.46 -22.86
C SER A 475 3.70 -8.28 -22.41
N SER A 476 3.51 -7.56 -21.31
CA SER A 476 2.18 -7.15 -20.85
C SER A 476 1.67 -5.97 -21.68
N THR A 477 0.49 -6.12 -22.28
CA THR A 477 -0.23 -5.03 -22.93
C THR A 477 -1.32 -4.51 -22.00
N GLU A 478 -1.14 -3.27 -21.55
CA GLU A 478 -2.05 -2.60 -20.59
C GLU A 478 -3.49 -2.57 -21.11
N TYR A 479 -4.45 -2.99 -20.28
CA TYR A 479 -5.87 -3.16 -20.63
C TYR A 479 -6.17 -4.16 -21.76
N GLY A 480 -5.20 -5.01 -22.11
CA GLY A 480 -5.32 -5.89 -23.26
C GLY A 480 -6.33 -7.03 -23.08
N ASP A 481 -6.82 -7.30 -21.88
CA ASP A 481 -7.90 -8.27 -21.68
C ASP A 481 -9.25 -7.61 -22.00
N TRP A 482 -9.80 -7.93 -23.16
CA TRP A 482 -11.06 -7.33 -23.62
C TRP A 482 -12.31 -7.97 -23.02
N PHE A 483 -12.18 -9.00 -22.20
CA PHE A 483 -13.31 -9.71 -21.59
C PHE A 483 -13.45 -9.42 -20.09
N ASP A 484 -12.59 -8.57 -19.54
CA ASP A 484 -12.59 -8.19 -18.13
C ASP A 484 -13.00 -6.72 -17.91
N MET A 485 -13.84 -6.46 -16.89
CA MET A 485 -14.23 -5.11 -16.46
C MET A 485 -13.03 -4.20 -16.22
N MET A 486 -11.90 -4.75 -15.78
CA MET A 486 -10.66 -4.02 -15.55
C MET A 486 -9.79 -3.87 -16.81
N GLY A 487 -10.29 -4.29 -17.97
CA GLY A 487 -9.65 -4.13 -19.28
C GLY A 487 -10.22 -2.96 -20.09
N ASP A 488 -10.01 -2.98 -21.41
CA ASP A 488 -10.49 -1.94 -22.36
C ASP A 488 -11.34 -2.56 -23.48
N GLY A 489 -12.20 -3.52 -23.10
CA GLY A 489 -13.19 -4.12 -24.00
C GLY A 489 -14.21 -3.09 -24.55
N PRO A 490 -14.84 -3.37 -25.71
CA PRO A 490 -15.87 -2.51 -26.25
C PRO A 490 -17.12 -2.54 -25.36
N SER A 491 -17.40 -1.45 -24.64
CA SER A 491 -18.61 -1.33 -23.84
C SER A 491 -19.84 -1.24 -24.73
N SER A 492 -20.55 -2.35 -24.91
CA SER A 492 -21.86 -2.37 -25.57
C SER A 492 -22.94 -2.73 -24.55
N ALA A 493 -23.97 -1.89 -24.43
CA ALA A 493 -25.12 -2.15 -23.58
C ALA A 493 -25.88 -3.44 -23.99
N SER A 494 -25.70 -3.91 -25.23
CA SER A 494 -26.23 -5.16 -25.79
C SER A 494 -25.39 -6.41 -25.50
N THR A 495 -24.16 -6.26 -25.00
CA THR A 495 -23.23 -7.37 -24.69
C THR A 495 -22.67 -7.28 -23.26
N GLN A 496 -23.39 -6.63 -22.34
CA GLN A 496 -23.01 -6.52 -20.92
C GLN A 496 -22.69 -7.89 -20.28
N PRO A 497 -21.78 -7.95 -19.29
CA PRO A 497 -20.56 -7.17 -19.09
C PRO A 497 -19.30 -8.05 -19.20
N ASP A 498 -18.17 -7.41 -19.44
CA ASP A 498 -16.85 -7.99 -19.25
C ASP A 498 -16.72 -8.43 -17.78
N TYR A 499 -16.69 -9.74 -17.51
CA TYR A 499 -16.67 -10.31 -16.17
C TYR A 499 -15.25 -10.26 -15.61
N PHE A 500 -15.08 -10.06 -14.30
CA PHE A 500 -13.76 -10.22 -13.71
C PHE A 500 -13.22 -11.62 -14.01
N ASN A 501 -11.95 -11.70 -14.43
CA ASN A 501 -11.31 -12.96 -14.71
C ASN A 501 -11.20 -13.80 -13.42
N PRO A 502 -11.12 -15.14 -13.52
CA PRO A 502 -11.09 -16.01 -12.35
C PRO A 502 -9.96 -15.72 -11.36
N TRP A 503 -8.82 -15.19 -11.80
CA TRP A 503 -7.71 -14.81 -10.91
C TRP A 503 -8.10 -13.62 -10.04
N PHE A 504 -8.74 -12.59 -10.59
CA PHE A 504 -9.30 -11.49 -9.80
C PHE A 504 -10.39 -11.97 -8.85
N MET A 505 -11.33 -12.79 -9.32
CA MET A 505 -12.39 -13.30 -8.46
C MET A 505 -11.84 -14.12 -7.29
N ASN A 506 -10.79 -14.91 -7.51
CA ASN A 506 -10.12 -15.64 -6.43
C ASN A 506 -9.36 -14.71 -5.48
N ARG A 507 -8.65 -13.71 -6.00
CA ARG A 507 -7.94 -12.70 -5.19
C ARG A 507 -8.88 -11.95 -4.24
N LEU A 508 -10.12 -11.71 -4.66
CA LEU A 508 -11.14 -11.04 -3.84
C LEU A 508 -11.87 -11.97 -2.87
N ASP A 509 -11.49 -13.25 -2.82
CA ASP A 509 -12.20 -14.33 -2.12
C ASP A 509 -13.61 -14.58 -2.68
N TRP A 510 -13.95 -14.12 -3.89
CA TRP A 510 -15.28 -14.40 -4.46
C TRP A 510 -15.38 -15.80 -5.07
N MET A 511 -14.33 -16.23 -5.77
CA MET A 511 -14.18 -17.61 -6.25
C MET A 511 -13.37 -18.44 -5.25
N ALA A 512 -14.00 -19.41 -4.63
CA ALA A 512 -13.35 -20.28 -3.66
C ALA A 512 -12.23 -21.11 -4.29
N ASN A 513 -11.13 -21.34 -3.55
CA ASN A 513 -9.98 -22.14 -4.00
C ASN A 513 -10.37 -23.55 -4.48
N GLN A 514 -11.40 -24.17 -3.88
CA GLN A 514 -11.92 -25.48 -4.30
C GLN A 514 -12.50 -25.49 -5.73
N SER A 515 -12.85 -24.32 -6.27
CA SER A 515 -13.36 -24.16 -7.65
C SER A 515 -12.22 -24.08 -8.66
N ILE A 516 -10.97 -24.06 -8.21
CA ILE A 516 -9.77 -23.89 -9.04
C ILE A 516 -8.99 -25.20 -9.02
N GLN A 517 -8.70 -25.74 -10.20
CA GLN A 517 -7.96 -26.99 -10.32
C GLN A 517 -6.53 -26.74 -10.77
N THR A 518 -5.57 -26.85 -9.85
CA THR A 518 -4.14 -26.82 -10.20
C THR A 518 -3.76 -27.96 -11.14
N VAL A 519 -3.34 -27.61 -12.36
CA VAL A 519 -2.90 -28.57 -13.37
C VAL A 519 -1.41 -28.91 -13.21
N THR A 520 -1.11 -30.15 -12.82
CA THR A 520 0.28 -30.64 -12.66
C THR A 520 0.70 -31.67 -13.71
N THR A 521 -0.22 -32.11 -14.56
CA THR A 521 0.02 -33.10 -15.63
C THR A 521 -0.75 -32.72 -16.89
N GLY A 522 -0.19 -32.96 -18.07
CA GLY A 522 -0.90 -32.73 -19.33
C GLY A 522 -2.13 -33.64 -19.46
N GLY A 523 -3.27 -33.08 -19.90
CA GLY A 523 -4.52 -33.83 -20.01
C GLY A 523 -5.69 -32.98 -20.50
N THR A 524 -6.87 -33.60 -20.55
CA THR A 524 -8.15 -32.93 -20.85
C THR A 524 -8.87 -32.61 -19.55
N TYR A 525 -9.17 -31.33 -19.34
CA TYR A 525 -9.87 -30.81 -18.17
C TYR A 525 -11.26 -30.29 -18.57
N ARG A 526 -12.24 -30.41 -17.67
CA ARG A 526 -13.58 -29.84 -17.87
C ARG A 526 -13.71 -28.57 -17.04
N LEU A 527 -13.97 -27.46 -17.72
CA LEU A 527 -14.33 -26.20 -17.10
C LEU A 527 -15.83 -25.95 -17.20
N PHE A 528 -16.42 -25.48 -16.12
CA PHE A 528 -17.79 -25.02 -16.08
C PHE A 528 -17.80 -23.49 -16.13
N ARG A 529 -18.91 -22.91 -16.60
CA ARG A 529 -19.07 -21.45 -16.65
C ARG A 529 -18.92 -20.86 -15.25
N TYR A 530 -18.17 -19.77 -15.12
CA TYR A 530 -17.94 -19.06 -13.86
C TYR A 530 -18.70 -17.72 -13.80
N ASP A 531 -19.12 -17.22 -14.96
CA ASP A 531 -19.69 -15.90 -15.25
C ASP A 531 -21.20 -15.81 -14.97
N HIS A 532 -21.62 -16.27 -13.79
CA HIS A 532 -23.01 -16.14 -13.35
C HIS A 532 -23.09 -16.24 -11.83
N ARG A 533 -23.93 -15.41 -11.20
CA ARG A 533 -24.24 -15.44 -9.76
C ARG A 533 -24.44 -16.84 -9.13
N ASN A 534 -25.05 -17.76 -9.88
CA ASN A 534 -25.43 -19.09 -9.41
C ASN A 534 -24.51 -20.19 -9.98
N ALA A 535 -23.32 -19.83 -10.49
CA ALA A 535 -22.32 -20.81 -10.87
C ALA A 535 -22.01 -21.73 -9.69
N ASN A 536 -21.99 -23.04 -9.94
CA ASN A 536 -21.76 -24.01 -8.87
C ASN A 536 -20.27 -24.02 -8.50
N GLN A 537 -19.91 -23.39 -7.38
CA GLN A 537 -18.55 -23.35 -6.83
C GLN A 537 -18.04 -24.69 -6.24
N SER A 538 -18.78 -25.79 -6.45
CA SER A 538 -18.25 -27.16 -6.25
C SER A 538 -17.67 -27.75 -7.53
N ASN A 539 -17.87 -27.10 -8.68
CA ASN A 539 -17.30 -27.49 -9.95
C ASN A 539 -15.96 -26.77 -10.19
N THR A 540 -15.14 -27.31 -11.10
CA THR A 540 -13.97 -26.61 -11.62
C THR A 540 -14.41 -25.45 -12.52
N LEU A 541 -14.14 -24.22 -12.08
CA LEU A 541 -14.44 -22.96 -12.77
C LEU A 541 -13.20 -22.38 -13.46
N ALA A 542 -11.99 -22.69 -12.95
CA ALA A 542 -10.71 -22.26 -13.50
C ALA A 542 -9.61 -23.31 -13.29
N LEU A 543 -8.49 -23.18 -14.01
CA LEU A 543 -7.29 -24.03 -13.93
C LEU A 543 -6.11 -23.27 -13.34
#